data_AF-T0S6T4-F1
#
_entry.id   AF-T0S6T4-F1
#
_cell.length_a   1.000
_cell.length_b   1.000
_cell.length_c   1.000
_cell.angle_alpha   90.00
_cell.angle_beta   90.00
_cell.angle_gamma   90.00
#
_symmetry.space_group_name_H-M   'P 1'
#
loop_
_entity.id
_entity.type
_entity.pdbx_description
1 polymer ?
#
loop_
_entity_poly.entity_id
_entity_poly.type
_entity_poly.pdbx_seq_one_letter_code
_entity_poly.pdbx_strand_id
1 'polypeptide(L)'
;MSLNYGLPAGGEDIDTFAGNLRLTKAVGGEHFLALGDDEADNALSGEICYLDDEGAVCRSWNWRDGQRTMLTEHTKNAFLIIESVDPEREDVLEAATQKLAELSEKYLGGTAQVLLVTKENPEISLD
;
A
#
# COMPACT_ATOMS: atom_id res chain seq x y z
N MET A 1 13.59 6.00 -1.40
CA MET A 1 13.18 4.85 -0.56
C MET A 1 13.64 3.53 -1.13
N SER A 2 13.01 2.99 -2.17
CA SER A 2 13.35 1.65 -2.69
C SER A 2 14.83 1.49 -3.10
N LEU A 3 15.41 2.47 -3.81
CA LEU A 3 16.83 2.41 -4.22
C LEU A 3 17.83 2.44 -3.06
N ASN A 4 17.49 3.11 -1.96
CA ASN A 4 18.41 3.27 -0.82
C ASN A 4 18.36 2.07 0.14
N TYR A 5 17.20 1.43 0.24
CA TYR A 5 16.94 0.39 1.24
C TYR A 5 16.68 -1.00 0.65
N GLY A 6 16.45 -1.11 -0.67
CA GLY A 6 16.12 -2.39 -1.31
C GLY A 6 14.83 -3.01 -0.76
N LEU A 7 13.81 -2.18 -0.56
CA LEU A 7 12.46 -2.57 -0.12
C LEU A 7 11.43 -2.04 -1.14
N PRO A 8 10.37 -2.80 -1.44
CA PRO A 8 9.24 -2.29 -2.23
C PRO A 8 8.56 -1.14 -1.50
N ALA A 9 8.13 -0.13 -2.24
CA ALA A 9 7.41 1.02 -1.71
C ALA A 9 6.33 1.45 -2.69
N GLY A 10 5.16 1.81 -2.18
CA GLY A 10 3.97 2.17 -2.95
C GLY A 10 3.13 3.20 -2.23
N GLY A 11 2.06 3.68 -2.88
CA GLY A 11 1.21 4.69 -2.31
C GLY A 11 -0.15 4.79 -2.98
N GLU A 12 -1.17 5.04 -2.17
CA GLU A 12 -2.58 5.03 -2.54
C GLU A 12 -3.31 6.21 -1.86
N ASP A 13 -4.42 6.64 -2.42
CA ASP A 13 -5.31 7.66 -1.86
C ASP A 13 -6.33 7.01 -0.91
N ILE A 14 -6.21 7.26 0.39
CA ILE A 14 -7.09 6.69 1.43
C ILE A 14 -8.55 7.07 1.18
N ASP A 15 -8.80 8.27 0.65
CA ASP A 15 -10.14 8.81 0.47
C ASP A 15 -10.92 8.06 -0.64
N THR A 16 -10.25 7.17 -1.37
CA THR A 16 -10.83 6.35 -2.45
C THR A 16 -11.08 4.89 -2.05
N PHE A 17 -10.67 4.49 -0.85
CA PHE A 17 -10.87 3.14 -0.35
C PHE A 17 -12.35 2.89 0.01
N ALA A 18 -12.82 1.68 -0.29
CA ALA A 18 -14.11 1.19 0.16
C ALA A 18 -13.92 0.34 1.42
N GLY A 19 -14.22 0.90 2.60
CA GLY A 19 -14.08 0.18 3.86
C GLY A 19 -12.62 -0.04 4.27
N ASN A 20 -12.31 -1.24 4.80
CA ASN A 20 -10.99 -1.54 5.32
C ASN A 20 -10.06 -2.13 4.26
N LEU A 21 -8.81 -1.63 4.20
CA LEU A 21 -7.75 -2.22 3.40
C LEU A 21 -7.18 -3.47 4.08
N ARG A 22 -7.03 -4.57 3.35
CA ARG A 22 -6.58 -5.87 3.86
C ARG A 22 -5.52 -6.47 2.95
N LEU A 23 -4.35 -6.81 3.50
CA LEU A 23 -3.38 -7.68 2.82
C LEU A 23 -3.80 -9.14 3.03
N THR A 24 -4.35 -9.78 2.00
CA THR A 24 -4.92 -11.13 2.12
C THR A 24 -4.84 -11.90 0.80
N LYS A 25 -5.28 -13.16 0.85
CA LYS A 25 -5.47 -13.98 -0.35
C LYS A 25 -6.80 -13.63 -1.01
N ALA A 26 -6.74 -13.30 -2.29
CA ALA A 26 -7.90 -13.16 -3.14
C ALA A 26 -8.66 -14.50 -3.25
N VAL A 27 -9.98 -14.42 -3.25
CA VAL A 27 -10.86 -15.53 -3.64
C VAL A 27 -10.78 -15.74 -5.16
N GLY A 28 -10.51 -14.67 -5.90
CA GLY A 28 -10.43 -14.65 -7.35
C GLY A 28 -11.68 -13.98 -7.94
N GLY A 29 -11.45 -13.14 -8.96
CA GLY A 29 -12.49 -12.38 -9.64
C GLY A 29 -12.75 -10.99 -9.05
N GLU A 30 -12.09 -10.61 -7.96
CA GLU A 30 -12.10 -9.24 -7.45
C GLU A 30 -11.66 -8.29 -8.57
N HIS A 31 -12.46 -7.25 -8.80
CA HIS A 31 -12.22 -6.33 -9.91
C HIS A 31 -10.89 -5.61 -9.72
N PHE A 32 -10.15 -5.46 -10.82
CA PHE A 32 -8.89 -4.74 -10.84
C PHE A 32 -8.60 -4.18 -12.23
N LEU A 33 -8.26 -2.89 -12.28
CA LEU A 33 -7.76 -2.22 -13.47
C LEU A 33 -6.43 -1.58 -13.12
N ALA A 34 -5.35 -2.12 -13.69
CA ALA A 34 -4.00 -1.68 -13.37
C ALA A 34 -3.71 -0.28 -13.89
N LEU A 35 -2.83 0.44 -13.18
CA LEU A 35 -2.36 1.75 -13.61
C LEU A 35 -1.75 1.68 -15.03
N GLY A 36 -2.34 2.43 -15.97
CA GLY A 36 -1.90 2.51 -17.37
C GLY A 36 -2.52 1.47 -18.32
N ASP A 37 -3.36 0.55 -17.82
CA ASP A 37 -4.08 -0.40 -18.66
C ASP A 37 -5.50 0.12 -19.00
N ASP A 38 -6.03 -0.29 -20.16
CA ASP A 38 -7.39 0.08 -20.61
C ASP A 38 -8.43 -1.00 -20.29
N GLU A 39 -7.99 -2.23 -19.98
CA GLU A 39 -8.85 -3.39 -19.73
C GLU A 39 -8.58 -3.96 -18.34
N ALA A 40 -9.67 -4.37 -17.67
CA ALA A 40 -9.58 -4.98 -16.36
C ALA A 40 -8.93 -6.36 -16.43
N ASP A 41 -8.06 -6.63 -15.47
CA ASP A 41 -7.47 -7.94 -15.21
C ASP A 41 -7.71 -8.29 -13.74
N ASN A 42 -8.81 -8.98 -13.47
CA ASN A 42 -9.25 -9.27 -12.12
C ASN A 42 -8.25 -10.14 -11.35
N ALA A 43 -8.28 -10.07 -10.02
CA ALA A 43 -7.41 -10.85 -9.16
C ALA A 43 -7.59 -12.36 -9.38
N LEU A 44 -6.48 -13.10 -9.31
CA LEU A 44 -6.50 -14.55 -9.43
C LEU A 44 -6.80 -15.20 -8.07
N SER A 45 -7.48 -16.35 -8.09
CA SER A 45 -7.72 -17.13 -6.88
C SER A 45 -6.39 -17.48 -6.18
N GLY A 46 -6.27 -17.12 -4.90
CA GLY A 46 -5.10 -17.38 -4.08
C GLY A 46 -3.95 -16.37 -4.23
N GLU A 47 -4.11 -15.36 -5.08
CA GLU A 47 -3.15 -14.25 -5.22
C GLU A 47 -3.10 -13.42 -3.93
N ILE A 48 -1.91 -12.95 -3.53
CA ILE A 48 -1.76 -12.04 -2.39
C ILE A 48 -1.98 -10.62 -2.89
N CYS A 49 -3.02 -9.97 -2.38
CA CYS A 49 -3.44 -8.65 -2.80
C CYS A 49 -3.76 -7.78 -1.60
N TYR A 50 -3.62 -6.46 -1.81
CA TYR A 50 -4.35 -5.47 -1.04
C TYR A 50 -5.78 -5.42 -1.57
N LEU A 51 -6.74 -5.78 -0.73
CA LEU A 51 -8.17 -5.78 -1.05
C LEU A 51 -8.91 -4.82 -0.12
N ASP A 52 -9.83 -4.06 -0.68
CA ASP A 52 -10.87 -3.37 0.07
C ASP A 52 -12.23 -4.02 -0.21
N ASP A 53 -13.34 -3.38 0.16
CA ASP A 53 -14.68 -3.94 -0.02
C ASP A 53 -15.19 -3.90 -1.47
N GLU A 54 -14.54 -3.14 -2.35
CA GLU A 54 -14.92 -3.01 -3.76
C GLU A 54 -14.10 -3.93 -4.68
N GLY A 55 -12.82 -4.13 -4.38
CA GLY A 55 -11.97 -5.01 -5.17
C GLY A 55 -10.50 -4.96 -4.78
N ALA A 56 -9.62 -5.31 -5.73
CA ALA A 56 -8.20 -5.18 -5.49
C ALA A 56 -7.77 -3.71 -5.63
N VAL A 57 -6.98 -3.27 -4.65
CA VAL A 57 -6.28 -1.98 -4.61
C VAL A 57 -4.92 -2.13 -5.26
N CYS A 58 -4.16 -3.14 -4.83
CA CYS A 58 -2.87 -3.50 -5.38
C CYS A 58 -2.73 -5.03 -5.42
N ARG A 59 -2.18 -5.55 -6.52
CA ARG A 59 -2.05 -6.99 -6.76
C ARG A 59 -0.61 -7.47 -6.64
N SER A 60 -0.47 -8.73 -6.24
CA SER A 60 0.81 -9.42 -6.07
C SER A 60 1.75 -8.69 -5.10
N TRP A 61 1.26 -8.50 -3.86
CA TRP A 61 1.88 -7.63 -2.85
C TRP A 61 1.89 -6.17 -3.31
N ASN A 62 2.81 -5.35 -2.84
CA ASN A 62 3.01 -3.98 -3.30
C ASN A 62 3.77 -3.92 -4.65
N TRP A 63 3.15 -4.44 -5.72
CA TRP A 63 3.74 -4.44 -7.08
C TRP A 63 2.86 -3.78 -8.14
N ARG A 64 1.61 -4.21 -8.27
CA ARG A 64 0.73 -3.78 -9.36
C ARG A 64 -0.44 -2.97 -8.80
N ASP A 65 -0.26 -1.65 -8.77
CA ASP A 65 -1.25 -0.71 -8.24
C ASP A 65 -2.44 -0.52 -9.20
N GLY A 66 -3.62 -0.32 -8.62
CA GLY A 66 -4.88 -0.10 -9.33
C GLY A 66 -5.16 1.37 -9.61
N GLN A 67 -5.85 1.65 -10.72
CA GLN A 67 -6.22 3.03 -11.08
C GLN A 67 -7.19 3.68 -10.10
N ARG A 68 -8.08 2.89 -9.50
CA ARG A 68 -9.16 3.40 -8.65
C ARG A 68 -8.62 4.15 -7.43
N THR A 69 -7.48 3.72 -6.90
CA THR A 69 -6.91 4.21 -5.65
C THR A 69 -5.61 4.99 -5.82
N MET A 70 -5.18 5.21 -7.05
CA MET A 70 -3.91 5.87 -7.33
C MET A 70 -3.85 7.27 -6.72
N LEU A 71 -2.64 7.67 -6.32
CA LEU A 71 -2.36 9.06 -5.95
C LEU A 71 -2.58 9.99 -7.16
N THR A 72 -3.24 11.10 -6.91
CA THR A 72 -3.48 12.16 -7.90
C THR A 72 -3.01 13.51 -7.36
N GLU A 73 -3.03 14.55 -8.19
CA GLU A 73 -2.83 15.94 -7.75
C GLU A 73 -3.88 16.43 -6.75
N HIS A 74 -4.99 15.70 -6.62
CA HIS A 74 -6.09 16.03 -5.71
C HIS A 74 -5.99 15.33 -4.36
N THR A 75 -5.17 14.28 -4.24
CA THR A 75 -5.02 13.50 -3.00
C THR A 75 -4.65 14.39 -1.82
N LYS A 76 -5.35 14.17 -0.70
CA LYS A 76 -5.10 14.85 0.59
C LYS A 76 -4.61 13.88 1.65
N ASN A 77 -5.19 12.68 1.70
CA ASN A 77 -4.84 11.64 2.66
C ASN A 77 -4.17 10.47 1.93
N ALA A 78 -2.84 10.41 1.96
CA ALA A 78 -2.09 9.36 1.29
C ALA A 78 -1.77 8.20 2.25
N PHE A 79 -2.04 6.98 1.82
CA PHE A 79 -1.50 5.76 2.41
C PHE A 79 -0.19 5.44 1.70
N LEU A 80 0.92 5.46 2.42
CA LEU A 80 2.22 5.07 1.88
C LEU A 80 2.68 3.79 2.57
N ILE A 81 3.16 2.83 1.79
CA ILE A 81 3.54 1.52 2.31
C ILE A 81 4.94 1.12 1.88
N ILE A 82 5.66 0.49 2.81
CA ILE A 82 6.91 -0.24 2.57
C ILE A 82 6.73 -1.61 3.20
N GLU A 83 7.13 -2.67 2.49
CA GLU A 83 6.98 -4.05 2.97
C GLU A 83 8.33 -4.75 3.10
N SER A 84 8.44 -5.65 4.08
CA SER A 84 9.50 -6.65 4.17
C SER A 84 8.90 -7.98 4.59
N VAL A 85 9.25 -9.06 3.88
CA VAL A 85 8.93 -10.44 4.27
C VAL A 85 10.07 -11.11 5.05
N ASP A 86 11.18 -10.38 5.23
CA ASP A 86 12.37 -10.84 5.94
C ASP A 86 12.39 -10.26 7.36
N PRO A 87 12.18 -11.10 8.40
CA PRO A 87 12.20 -10.67 9.79
C PRO A 87 13.56 -10.12 10.23
N GLU A 88 14.67 -10.49 9.59
CA GLU A 88 15.99 -9.98 9.94
C GLU A 88 16.20 -8.52 9.51
N ARG A 89 15.24 -7.94 8.79
CA ARG A 89 15.29 -6.58 8.23
C ARG A 89 14.30 -5.61 8.86
N GLU A 90 13.77 -5.94 10.03
CA GLU A 90 12.82 -5.10 10.78
C GLU A 90 13.38 -3.69 11.04
N ASP A 91 14.64 -3.61 11.49
CA ASP A 91 15.35 -2.34 11.72
C ASP A 91 15.49 -1.50 10.44
N VAL A 92 15.75 -2.16 9.30
CA VAL A 92 15.81 -1.52 7.98
C VAL A 92 14.43 -1.02 7.55
N LEU A 93 13.37 -1.79 7.80
CA LEU A 93 11.99 -1.41 7.48
C LEU A 93 11.54 -0.20 8.31
N GLU A 94 11.81 -0.19 9.62
CA GLU A 94 11.53 0.95 10.50
C GLU A 94 12.30 2.20 10.07
N ALA A 95 13.61 2.07 9.82
CA ALA A 95 14.42 3.19 9.35
C ALA A 95 13.93 3.73 8.00
N ALA A 96 13.51 2.85 7.10
CA ALA A 96 12.96 3.24 5.81
C ALA A 96 11.61 3.96 5.97
N THR A 97 10.66 3.41 6.71
CA THR A 97 9.33 4.02 6.90
C THR A 97 9.43 5.37 7.58
N GLN A 98 10.26 5.50 8.64
CA GLN A 98 10.53 6.78 9.28
C GLN A 98 11.16 7.78 8.30
N LYS A 99 12.10 7.32 7.45
CA LYS A 99 12.72 8.21 6.47
C LYS A 99 11.75 8.68 5.41
N LEU A 100 10.81 7.83 4.99
CA LEU A 100 9.75 8.21 4.05
C LEU A 100 8.87 9.30 4.67
N ALA A 101 8.43 9.12 5.91
CA ALA A 101 7.63 10.13 6.63
C ALA A 101 8.34 11.49 6.70
N GLU A 102 9.61 11.53 7.13
CA GLU A 102 10.41 12.77 7.17
C GLU A 102 10.51 13.46 5.82
N LEU A 103 10.71 12.69 4.74
CA LEU A 103 10.86 13.24 3.39
C LEU A 103 9.51 13.76 2.87
N SER A 104 8.42 13.03 3.12
CA SER A 104 7.07 13.44 2.76
C SER A 104 6.71 14.76 3.44
N GLU A 105 6.88 14.89 4.75
CA GLU A 105 6.61 16.14 5.46
C GLU A 105 7.49 17.29 4.95
N LYS A 106 8.78 17.04 4.73
CA LYS A 106 9.74 18.06 4.28
C LYS A 106 9.41 18.61 2.89
N TYR A 107 9.03 17.75 1.94
CA TYR A 107 8.92 18.12 0.53
C TYR A 107 7.48 18.26 0.03
N LEU A 108 6.53 17.57 0.65
CA LEU A 108 5.11 17.60 0.28
C LEU A 108 4.27 18.41 1.28
N GLY A 109 4.80 18.66 2.49
CA GLY A 109 4.07 19.27 3.59
C GLY A 109 3.18 18.28 4.32
N GLY A 110 2.29 18.79 5.17
CA GLY A 110 1.39 17.98 5.99
C GLY A 110 2.07 17.36 7.21
N THR A 111 1.45 16.31 7.74
CA THR A 111 1.94 15.51 8.87
C THR A 111 1.88 14.04 8.51
N ALA A 112 2.86 13.27 8.96
CA ALA A 112 2.92 11.83 8.76
C ALA A 112 2.80 11.07 10.08
N GLN A 113 1.99 10.01 10.07
CA GLN A 113 1.95 9.02 11.13
C GLN A 113 2.61 7.73 10.61
N VAL A 114 3.57 7.20 11.37
CA VAL A 114 4.20 5.93 11.05
C VAL A 114 3.60 4.85 11.93
N LEU A 115 3.04 3.82 11.30
CA LEU A 115 2.43 2.67 11.96
C LEU A 115 3.04 1.40 11.38
N LEU A 116 3.25 0.39 12.22
CA LEU A 116 3.81 -0.89 11.83
C LEU A 116 2.77 -2.01 12.05
N VAL A 117 2.50 -2.76 10.99
CA VAL A 117 1.66 -3.96 11.03
C VAL A 117 2.58 -5.18 10.98
N THR A 118 2.45 -6.06 11.96
CA THR A 118 3.24 -7.29 12.07
C THR A 118 2.31 -8.48 12.24
N LYS A 119 2.87 -9.69 12.29
CA LYS A 119 2.07 -10.87 12.59
C LYS A 119 1.48 -10.82 14.01
N GLU A 120 2.22 -10.25 14.95
CA GLU A 120 1.84 -10.09 16.35
C GLU A 120 0.85 -8.95 16.56
N ASN A 121 0.91 -7.92 15.71
CA ASN A 121 -0.04 -6.81 15.66
C ASN A 121 -0.59 -6.64 14.23
N PRO A 122 -1.58 -7.46 13.81
CA PRO A 122 -1.99 -7.62 12.41
C PRO A 122 -2.95 -6.54 11.92
N GLU A 123 -3.33 -5.58 12.76
CA GLU A 123 -4.25 -4.51 12.42
C GLU A 123 -3.86 -3.20 13.11
N ILE A 124 -4.26 -2.11 12.48
CA ILE A 124 -4.12 -0.74 12.97
C ILE A 124 -5.41 0.01 12.63
N SER A 125 -5.73 1.03 13.40
CA SER A 125 -6.82 1.97 13.10
C SER A 125 -6.23 3.34 12.83
N LEU A 126 -6.80 4.03 11.84
CA LEU A 126 -6.49 5.42 11.54
C LEU A 126 -7.51 6.29 12.25
N ASP A 127 -7.07 7.42 12.80
CA ASP A 127 -7.90 8.40 13.51
C ASP A 127 -8.70 9.31 12.57
#